data_AF-X1CVT5-F1
#
_entry.id   AF-X1CVT5-F1
#
_cell.length_a   1.000
_cell.length_b   1.000
_cell.length_c   1.000
_cell.angle_alpha   90.00
_cell.angle_beta   90.00
_cell.angle_gamma   90.00
#
_symmetry.space_group_name_H-M   'P 1'
#
loop_
_entity.id
_entity.type
_entity.pdbx_description
1 polymer ?
#
loop_
_entity_poly.entity_id
_entity_poly.type
_entity_poly.pdbx_seq_one_letter_code
_entity_poly.pdbx_strand_id
1 'polypeptide(L)'
;EVGVDNQEITFTGYVFPIFPYYSIGSIKAVYNYPDTSNVLSYTDGGDSDPTDETITYRATNLDPFLVNLIQDPEAIITIRLGEDDFTKTEIEELTREIYISPWGIIKVNEEYLIRNRGAIDIDKLHFEIPGPAREVRVYDDLGEILGVELDPEENYTHLEYKDLDIDLSENRVTIDPNSKYRFNIEYFLPFEKYISLNWLQESVKINVFTAKSDYLGKDHEIKLIIEGSFSLDYISEPPDAIEYIENAIILIYESEYVSPLESKIIQFTFTINIFDLV
;
A
#
# COMPACT_ATOMS: atom_id res chain seq x y z
N GLU A 1 -19.19 -18.87 26.23
CA GLU A 1 -18.84 -17.48 25.93
C GLU A 1 -17.33 -17.41 25.86
N VAL A 2 -16.79 -17.41 24.64
CA VAL A 2 -15.38 -17.10 24.41
C VAL A 2 -15.31 -15.58 24.56
N GLY A 3 -14.44 -15.09 25.44
CA GLY A 3 -14.27 -13.65 25.63
C GLY A 3 -13.89 -13.02 24.31
N VAL A 4 -14.55 -11.92 23.95
CA VAL A 4 -14.04 -11.04 22.90
C VAL A 4 -12.70 -10.54 23.45
N ASP A 5 -11.60 -10.96 22.84
CA ASP A 5 -10.28 -10.47 23.22
C ASP A 5 -10.17 -9.03 22.72
N ASN A 6 -10.39 -8.06 23.62
CA ASN A 6 -10.23 -6.65 23.28
C ASN A 6 -8.80 -6.39 22.82
N GLN A 7 -8.62 -5.80 21.64
CA GLN A 7 -7.29 -5.54 21.11
C GLN A 7 -6.70 -4.30 21.78
N GLU A 8 -5.48 -4.46 22.30
CA GLU A 8 -4.74 -3.40 22.96
C GLU A 8 -3.55 -2.95 22.10
N ILE A 9 -3.51 -1.66 21.77
CA ILE A 9 -2.43 -1.04 21.02
C ILE A 9 -1.56 -0.24 21.99
N THR A 10 -0.27 -0.53 22.00
CA THR A 10 0.73 0.26 22.74
C THR A 10 1.62 0.99 21.77
N PHE A 11 1.57 2.32 21.80
CA PHE A 11 2.53 3.19 21.12
C PHE A 11 3.59 3.65 22.12
N THR A 12 4.86 3.60 21.70
CA THR A 12 5.98 4.16 22.47
C THR A 12 6.87 5.00 21.55
N GLY A 13 7.19 6.23 21.97
CA GLY A 13 8.03 7.12 21.18
C GLY A 13 8.37 8.41 21.90
N TYR A 14 9.22 9.24 21.28
CA TYR A 14 9.56 10.54 21.83
C TYR A 14 8.35 11.49 21.80
N VAL A 15 8.15 12.24 22.88
CA VAL A 15 7.08 13.27 23.02
C VAL A 15 7.19 14.34 21.94
N PHE A 16 8.41 14.75 21.64
CA PHE A 16 8.70 15.83 20.71
C PHE A 16 9.54 15.30 19.55
N PRO A 17 9.43 15.90 18.35
CA PRO A 17 10.29 15.52 17.24
C PRO A 17 11.76 15.79 17.57
N ILE A 18 12.64 14.90 17.13
CA ILE A 18 14.09 15.08 17.29
C ILE A 18 14.57 16.02 16.18
N PHE A 19 15.10 17.18 16.56
CA PHE A 19 15.71 18.13 15.62
C PHE A 19 17.07 18.64 16.13
N PRO A 20 18.02 18.99 15.24
CA PRO A 20 19.39 19.35 15.61
C PRO A 20 19.54 20.79 16.11
N TYR A 21 18.44 21.51 16.33
CA TYR A 21 18.42 22.93 16.65
C TYR A 21 17.85 23.18 18.04
N TYR A 22 18.24 24.29 18.66
CA TYR A 22 17.59 24.76 19.88
C TYR A 22 16.28 25.46 19.52
N SER A 23 15.18 25.04 20.13
CA SER A 23 13.86 25.64 19.91
C SER A 23 13.39 26.37 21.16
N ILE A 24 12.78 27.54 20.99
CA ILE A 24 12.22 28.38 22.07
C ILE A 24 10.85 28.87 21.62
N GLY A 25 9.88 28.91 22.52
CA GLY A 25 8.55 29.46 22.28
C GLY A 25 7.45 28.52 22.76
N SER A 26 6.24 28.69 22.24
CA SER A 26 5.13 27.78 22.53
C SER A 26 5.23 26.54 21.64
N ILE A 27 5.82 25.47 22.17
CA ILE A 27 6.00 24.20 21.45
C ILE A 27 4.87 23.25 21.86
N LYS A 28 4.20 22.64 20.88
CA LYS A 28 3.10 21.70 21.08
C LYS A 28 3.40 20.41 20.30
N ALA A 29 3.27 19.26 20.97
CA ALA A 29 3.15 17.97 20.32
C ALA A 29 1.72 17.47 20.51
N VAL A 30 1.11 16.96 19.45
CA VAL A 30 -0.28 16.50 19.44
C VAL A 30 -0.31 15.10 18.90
N TYR A 31 -0.84 14.17 19.69
CA TYR A 31 -1.06 12.79 19.32
C TYR A 31 -2.54 12.61 19.09
N ASN A 32 -2.92 12.40 17.84
CA ASN A 32 -4.27 12.03 17.47
C ASN A 32 -4.40 10.52 17.57
N TYR A 33 -5.53 10.04 18.08
CA TYR A 33 -5.90 8.63 18.05
C TYR A 33 -7.28 8.49 17.37
N PRO A 34 -7.63 7.30 16.85
CA PRO A 34 -8.93 7.09 16.21
C PRO A 34 -10.10 7.34 17.16
N ASP A 35 -11.22 7.83 16.63
CA ASP A 35 -12.46 8.09 17.36
C ASP A 35 -13.10 6.83 17.95
N THR A 36 -12.82 5.68 17.33
CA THR A 36 -13.22 4.34 17.77
C THR A 36 -12.40 3.83 18.97
N SER A 37 -11.22 4.42 19.22
CA SER A 37 -10.29 3.95 20.25
C SER A 37 -10.65 4.50 21.64
N ASN A 38 -10.52 3.64 22.65
CA ASN A 38 -10.60 4.02 24.05
C ASN A 38 -9.20 4.21 24.65
N VAL A 39 -8.89 5.40 25.17
CA VAL A 39 -7.62 5.64 25.85
C VAL A 39 -7.60 4.92 27.20
N LEU A 40 -6.75 3.90 27.33
CA LEU A 40 -6.59 3.11 28.56
C LEU A 40 -5.62 3.78 29.54
N SER A 41 -4.51 4.30 29.00
CA SER A 41 -3.52 5.07 29.76
C SER A 41 -2.57 5.81 28.85
N TYR A 42 -1.94 6.86 29.36
CA TYR A 42 -0.84 7.57 28.71
C TYR A 42 0.15 8.08 29.77
N THR A 43 1.35 8.47 29.34
CA THR A 43 2.40 8.98 30.25
C THR A 43 2.04 10.36 30.80
N ASP A 44 2.32 10.60 32.08
CA ASP A 44 2.04 11.87 32.76
C ASP A 44 2.71 13.06 32.04
N GLY A 45 2.09 14.23 32.12
CA GLY A 45 2.55 15.47 31.46
C GLY A 45 1.83 15.81 30.14
N GLY A 46 1.00 14.89 29.64
CA GLY A 46 0.05 15.16 28.57
C GLY A 46 -1.30 15.67 29.09
N ASP A 47 -1.84 16.69 28.44
CA ASP A 47 -3.25 17.08 28.60
C ASP A 47 -4.08 16.29 27.59
N SER A 48 -4.87 15.31 28.06
CA SER A 48 -5.86 14.65 27.21
C SER A 48 -7.08 15.55 27.05
N ASP A 49 -7.45 15.83 25.81
CA ASP A 49 -8.76 16.40 25.53
C ASP A 49 -9.65 15.31 24.92
N PRO A 50 -10.55 14.70 25.71
CA PRO A 50 -11.41 13.63 25.22
C PRO A 50 -12.44 14.11 24.20
N THR A 51 -12.63 15.42 24.04
CA THR A 51 -13.53 15.97 23.00
C THR A 51 -12.85 16.16 21.65
N ASP A 52 -11.51 16.26 21.64
CA ASP A 52 -10.71 16.47 20.44
C ASP A 52 -9.94 15.20 20.02
N GLU A 53 -10.11 14.06 20.72
CA GLU A 53 -9.41 12.79 20.44
C GLU A 53 -7.88 12.95 20.39
N THR A 54 -7.36 13.81 21.26
CA THR A 54 -5.94 14.15 21.29
C THR A 54 -5.32 14.05 22.67
N ILE A 55 -4.03 13.71 22.68
CA ILE A 55 -3.14 13.92 23.82
C ILE A 55 -2.14 15.00 23.43
N THR A 56 -2.12 16.10 24.19
CA THR A 56 -1.27 17.26 23.92
C THR A 56 -0.16 17.38 24.94
N TYR A 57 1.08 17.53 24.47
CA TYR A 57 2.23 17.90 25.31
C TYR A 57 2.73 19.29 24.95
N ARG A 58 3.22 20.03 25.94
CA ARG A 58 3.66 21.42 25.77
C ARG A 58 5.04 21.64 26.38
N ALA A 59 5.86 22.41 25.69
CA ALA A 59 7.17 22.84 26.17
C ALA A 59 7.43 24.31 25.80
N THR A 60 8.31 24.96 26.57
CA THR A 60 8.75 26.34 26.31
C THR A 60 10.09 26.40 25.57
N ASN A 61 10.89 25.34 25.67
CA ASN A 61 12.15 25.16 24.96
C ASN A 61 12.47 23.67 24.77
N LEU A 62 13.26 23.36 23.73
CA LEU A 62 13.76 22.01 23.44
C LEU A 62 15.23 22.11 23.01
N ASP A 63 16.09 21.32 23.64
CA ASP A 63 17.50 21.24 23.26
C ASP A 63 17.68 20.46 21.95
N PRO A 64 18.77 20.73 21.20
CA PRO A 64 19.15 19.90 20.07
C PRO A 64 19.14 18.42 20.46
N PHE A 65 18.52 17.60 19.61
CA PHE A 65 18.33 16.16 19.82
C PHE A 65 17.63 15.81 21.14
N LEU A 66 16.88 16.74 21.73
CA LEU A 66 16.19 16.55 23.00
C LEU A 66 17.15 16.20 24.15
N VAL A 67 18.40 16.68 24.14
CA VAL A 67 19.41 16.36 25.17
C VAL A 67 18.92 16.65 26.60
N ASN A 68 18.13 17.71 26.77
CA ASN A 68 17.51 18.06 28.05
C ASN A 68 16.44 17.04 28.51
N LEU A 69 15.90 16.24 27.59
CA LEU A 69 14.83 15.28 27.81
C LEU A 69 15.31 13.83 27.71
N ILE A 70 16.39 13.49 26.98
CA ILE A 70 16.86 12.10 26.84
C ILE A 70 17.21 11.44 28.18
N GLN A 71 17.59 12.22 29.20
CA GLN A 71 17.85 11.72 30.56
C GLN A 71 16.59 11.63 31.42
N ASP A 72 15.48 12.15 30.93
CA ASP A 72 14.18 12.17 31.57
C ASP A 72 13.32 11.02 31.02
N PRO A 73 12.87 10.07 31.86
CA PRO A 73 11.92 9.05 31.42
C PRO A 73 10.62 9.64 30.85
N GLU A 74 10.27 10.89 31.16
CA GLU A 74 9.09 11.58 30.61
C GLU A 74 9.26 11.97 29.12
N ALA A 75 10.46 11.88 28.55
CA ALA A 75 10.70 12.19 27.14
C ALA A 75 10.19 11.12 26.17
N ILE A 76 10.00 9.91 26.67
CA ILE A 76 9.40 8.80 25.95
C ILE A 76 7.99 8.62 26.51
N ILE A 77 6.99 8.83 25.67
CA ILE A 77 5.62 8.54 26.03
C ILE A 77 5.29 7.11 25.66
N THR A 78 4.44 6.53 26.50
CA THR A 78 3.67 5.34 26.19
C THR A 78 2.20 5.72 26.18
N ILE A 79 1.50 5.42 25.09
CA ILE A 79 0.04 5.57 24.97
C ILE A 79 -0.53 4.16 24.75
N ARG A 80 -1.50 3.78 25.57
CA ARG A 80 -2.22 2.51 25.47
C ARG A 80 -3.66 2.77 25.10
N LEU A 81 -4.09 2.19 24.00
CA LEU A 81 -5.44 2.30 23.45
C LEU A 81 -6.08 0.91 23.41
N GLY A 82 -7.37 0.84 23.71
CA GLY A 82 -8.22 -0.31 23.39
C GLY A 82 -8.95 0.00 22.09
N GLU A 83 -8.90 -0.92 21.13
CA GLU A 83 -9.41 -0.70 19.79
C GLU A 83 -9.94 -2.00 19.19
N ASP A 84 -11.24 -2.06 18.93
CA ASP A 84 -11.93 -3.28 18.52
C ASP A 84 -12.56 -3.18 17.11
N ASP A 85 -12.41 -2.04 16.41
CA ASP A 85 -12.98 -1.82 15.08
C ASP A 85 -11.98 -2.07 13.95
N PHE A 86 -10.68 -1.95 14.22
CA PHE A 86 -9.65 -2.26 13.23
C PHE A 86 -8.56 -3.16 13.79
N THR A 87 -7.95 -3.95 12.89
CA THR A 87 -6.86 -4.84 13.25
C THR A 87 -5.59 -4.50 12.49
N LYS A 88 -4.45 -4.92 13.03
CA LYS A 88 -3.17 -4.68 12.37
C LYS A 88 -3.03 -5.63 11.18
N THR A 89 -3.26 -5.11 9.99
CA THR A 89 -3.11 -5.85 8.73
C THR A 89 -1.86 -5.38 7.99
N GLU A 90 -1.10 -6.32 7.43
CA GLU A 90 0.04 -6.03 6.57
C GLU A 90 -0.02 -6.87 5.30
N ILE A 91 0.44 -6.32 4.18
CA ILE A 91 0.80 -7.12 3.00
C ILE A 91 2.21 -7.65 3.29
N GLU A 92 2.33 -8.95 3.53
CA GLU A 92 3.62 -9.57 3.85
C GLU A 92 4.46 -9.84 2.60
N GLU A 93 3.81 -10.17 1.48
CA GLU A 93 4.42 -10.34 0.17
C GLU A 93 3.45 -9.81 -0.90
N LEU A 94 3.97 -9.11 -1.91
CA LEU A 94 3.22 -8.73 -3.12
C LEU A 94 4.04 -9.05 -4.35
N THR A 95 3.50 -9.87 -5.24
CA THR A 95 4.05 -10.05 -6.59
C THR A 95 3.09 -9.43 -7.60
N ARG A 96 3.58 -8.45 -8.36
CA ARG A 96 2.80 -7.77 -9.40
C ARG A 96 3.43 -7.99 -10.76
N GLU A 97 2.65 -8.49 -11.69
CA GLU A 97 3.03 -8.67 -13.08
C GLU A 97 2.19 -7.74 -13.96
N ILE A 98 2.87 -6.85 -14.68
CA ILE A 98 2.25 -5.91 -15.62
C ILE A 98 2.70 -6.32 -17.02
N TYR A 99 1.80 -6.98 -17.74
CA TYR A 99 1.99 -7.40 -19.11
C TYR A 99 1.63 -6.27 -20.05
N ILE A 100 2.55 -5.93 -20.95
CA ILE A 100 2.36 -4.89 -21.95
C ILE A 100 2.49 -5.56 -23.31
N SER A 101 1.35 -5.73 -23.94
CA SER A 101 1.22 -6.47 -25.17
C SER A 101 1.20 -5.54 -26.38
N PRO A 102 1.89 -5.88 -27.48
CA PRO A 102 1.86 -5.13 -28.73
C PRO A 102 0.47 -5.14 -29.39
N TRP A 103 -0.44 -6.01 -28.93
CA TRP A 103 -1.82 -6.10 -29.37
C TRP A 103 -2.75 -5.06 -28.72
N GLY A 104 -2.19 -4.13 -27.95
CA GLY A 104 -2.95 -3.04 -27.33
C GLY A 104 -3.62 -3.44 -26.02
N ILE A 105 -3.01 -4.35 -25.26
CA ILE A 105 -3.52 -4.85 -23.99
C ILE A 105 -2.49 -4.59 -22.91
N ILE A 106 -2.91 -3.98 -21.81
CA ILE A 106 -2.13 -3.95 -20.56
C ILE A 106 -2.89 -4.79 -19.54
N LYS A 107 -2.32 -5.93 -19.16
CA LYS A 107 -2.91 -6.81 -18.15
C LYS A 107 -2.09 -6.68 -16.86
N VAL A 108 -2.77 -6.52 -15.74
CA VAL A 108 -2.14 -6.50 -14.42
C VAL A 108 -2.63 -7.72 -13.66
N ASN A 109 -1.70 -8.49 -13.10
CA ASN A 109 -1.97 -9.58 -12.17
C ASN A 109 -1.19 -9.32 -10.88
N GLU A 110 -1.87 -9.33 -9.75
CA GLU A 110 -1.30 -8.99 -8.46
C GLU A 110 -1.61 -10.12 -7.47
N GLU A 111 -0.58 -10.79 -6.97
CA GLU A 111 -0.70 -11.83 -5.95
C GLU A 111 -0.35 -11.25 -4.59
N TYR A 112 -1.31 -11.25 -3.68
CA TYR A 112 -1.20 -10.71 -2.33
C TYR A 112 -1.06 -11.84 -1.32
N LEU A 113 -0.12 -11.71 -0.38
CA LEU A 113 -0.11 -12.45 0.88
C LEU A 113 -0.41 -11.48 2.03
N ILE A 114 -1.66 -11.46 2.48
CA ILE A 114 -2.08 -10.65 3.61
C ILE A 114 -1.82 -11.40 4.90
N ARG A 115 -1.35 -10.69 5.93
CA ARG A 115 -1.18 -11.21 7.27
C ARG A 115 -1.93 -10.37 8.28
N ASN A 116 -2.75 -11.05 9.08
CA ASN A 116 -3.36 -10.46 10.26
C ASN A 116 -2.36 -10.53 11.42
N ARG A 117 -1.92 -9.38 11.93
CA ARG A 117 -1.02 -9.25 13.10
C ARG A 117 -1.74 -8.78 14.35
N GLY A 118 -3.02 -8.42 14.25
CA GLY A 118 -3.80 -8.00 15.41
C GLY A 118 -4.54 -9.17 16.04
N ALA A 119 -5.55 -8.84 16.85
CA ALA A 119 -6.30 -9.81 17.66
C ALA A 119 -7.75 -10.02 17.17
N ILE A 120 -8.14 -9.37 16.07
CA ILE A 120 -9.51 -9.37 15.54
C ILE A 120 -9.47 -10.05 14.18
N ASP A 121 -10.45 -10.91 13.89
CA ASP A 121 -10.59 -11.55 12.58
C ASP A 121 -10.81 -10.50 11.48
N ILE A 122 -10.29 -10.75 10.27
CA ILE A 122 -10.54 -9.92 9.10
C ILE A 122 -11.51 -10.65 8.17
N ASP A 123 -12.66 -10.05 7.92
CA ASP A 123 -13.61 -10.51 6.90
C ASP A 123 -13.61 -9.61 5.66
N LYS A 124 -13.17 -8.35 5.77
CA LYS A 124 -13.18 -7.38 4.68
C LYS A 124 -11.79 -6.81 4.40
N LEU A 125 -11.47 -6.68 3.11
CA LEU A 125 -10.28 -5.99 2.63
C LEU A 125 -10.68 -4.89 1.66
N HIS A 126 -9.94 -3.79 1.70
CA HIS A 126 -10.19 -2.62 0.85
C HIS A 126 -8.94 -2.28 0.02
N PHE A 127 -9.16 -2.02 -1.27
CA PHE A 127 -8.13 -1.62 -2.22
C PHE A 127 -8.66 -0.50 -3.12
N GLU A 128 -7.78 0.37 -3.60
CA GLU A 128 -8.06 1.29 -4.69
C GLU A 128 -7.35 0.79 -5.95
N ILE A 129 -8.09 0.48 -7.02
CA ILE A 129 -7.52 0.08 -8.32
C ILE A 129 -7.69 1.21 -9.34
N PRO A 130 -6.92 1.24 -10.45
CA PRO A 130 -7.04 2.32 -11.41
C PRO A 130 -8.48 2.47 -11.93
N GLY A 131 -9.02 3.69 -11.91
CA GLY A 131 -10.40 3.97 -12.32
C GLY A 131 -10.82 3.41 -13.68
N PRO A 132 -9.96 3.39 -14.73
CA PRO A 132 -10.32 2.81 -16.02
C PRO A 132 -10.13 1.29 -16.11
N ALA A 133 -9.73 0.60 -15.04
CA ALA A 133 -9.47 -0.84 -15.05
C ALA A 133 -10.75 -1.64 -15.38
N ARG A 134 -10.65 -2.60 -16.30
CA ARG A 134 -11.76 -3.43 -16.79
C ARG A 134 -11.56 -4.89 -16.44
N GLU A 135 -12.67 -5.63 -16.44
CA GLU A 135 -12.71 -7.08 -16.19
C GLU A 135 -11.93 -7.47 -14.94
N VAL A 136 -12.19 -6.74 -13.85
CA VAL A 136 -11.57 -6.99 -12.55
C VAL A 136 -12.04 -8.34 -12.04
N ARG A 137 -11.10 -9.19 -11.62
CA ARG A 137 -11.36 -10.50 -11.03
C ARG A 137 -10.54 -10.64 -9.77
N VAL A 138 -11.17 -11.18 -8.73
CA VAL A 138 -10.50 -11.52 -7.49
C VAL A 138 -10.68 -13.02 -7.24
N TYR A 139 -9.59 -13.74 -7.04
CA TYR A 139 -9.61 -15.19 -6.94
C TYR A 139 -8.47 -15.72 -6.07
N ASP A 140 -8.63 -16.94 -5.58
CA ASP A 140 -7.61 -17.71 -4.87
C ASP A 140 -7.50 -19.12 -5.47
N ASP A 141 -6.77 -20.01 -4.79
CA ASP A 141 -6.58 -21.39 -5.22
C ASP A 141 -7.89 -22.21 -5.29
N LEU A 142 -8.96 -21.75 -4.64
CA LEU A 142 -10.28 -22.40 -4.63
C LEU A 142 -11.21 -21.84 -5.72
N GLY A 143 -10.84 -20.74 -6.35
CA GLY A 143 -11.58 -20.09 -7.44
C GLY A 143 -11.91 -18.63 -7.14
N GLU A 144 -12.97 -18.13 -7.75
CA GLU A 144 -13.39 -16.73 -7.62
C GLU A 144 -13.93 -16.42 -6.21
N ILE A 145 -13.61 -15.22 -5.71
CA ILE A 145 -14.20 -14.66 -4.48
C ILE A 145 -15.47 -13.91 -4.89
N LEU A 146 -16.61 -14.25 -4.28
CA LEU A 146 -17.91 -13.74 -4.73
C LEU A 146 -18.30 -12.41 -4.06
N GLY A 147 -17.78 -12.13 -2.87
CA GLY A 147 -18.04 -10.88 -2.13
C GLY A 147 -17.21 -9.71 -2.64
N VAL A 148 -17.14 -9.50 -3.95
CA VAL A 148 -16.36 -8.42 -4.56
C VAL A 148 -17.28 -7.30 -5.00
N GLU A 149 -17.05 -6.10 -4.46
CA GLU A 149 -17.78 -4.89 -4.84
C GLU A 149 -16.81 -3.86 -5.44
N LEU A 150 -17.29 -3.15 -6.46
CA LEU A 150 -16.55 -2.08 -7.13
C LEU A 150 -17.35 -0.79 -7.05
N ASP A 151 -16.77 0.28 -6.52
CA ASP A 151 -17.39 1.61 -6.50
C ASP A 151 -16.50 2.66 -7.18
N PRO A 152 -16.95 3.26 -8.29
CA PRO A 152 -18.15 2.91 -9.07
C PRO A 152 -17.95 1.64 -9.90
N GLU A 153 -19.06 0.92 -10.11
CA GLU A 153 -19.09 -0.28 -10.97
C GLU A 153 -18.75 0.06 -12.44
N GLU A 154 -19.15 1.25 -12.90
CA GLU A 154 -18.88 1.72 -14.25
C GLU A 154 -17.42 2.19 -14.43
N ASN A 155 -16.82 1.81 -15.56
CA ASN A 155 -15.45 2.20 -15.89
C ASN A 155 -15.38 3.65 -16.40
N TYR A 156 -15.08 4.59 -15.50
CA TYR A 156 -14.92 5.99 -15.85
C TYR A 156 -13.49 6.31 -16.29
N THR A 157 -13.36 6.78 -17.54
CA THR A 157 -12.06 7.19 -18.09
C THR A 157 -11.48 8.45 -17.43
N HIS A 158 -12.23 9.16 -16.60
CA HIS A 158 -11.76 10.35 -15.90
C HIS A 158 -11.42 10.11 -14.43
N LEU A 159 -11.82 8.96 -13.89
CA LEU A 159 -11.57 8.59 -12.52
C LEU A 159 -10.12 8.09 -12.40
N GLU A 160 -9.41 8.55 -11.36
CA GLU A 160 -8.03 8.13 -11.11
C GLU A 160 -8.00 6.72 -10.50
N TYR A 161 -8.82 6.49 -9.47
CA TYR A 161 -8.99 5.22 -8.78
C TYR A 161 -10.47 4.92 -8.53
N LYS A 162 -10.82 3.64 -8.49
CA LYS A 162 -12.10 3.13 -7.98
C LYS A 162 -11.86 2.17 -6.83
N ASP A 163 -12.82 2.11 -5.94
CA ASP A 163 -12.78 1.29 -4.74
C ASP A 163 -13.08 -0.17 -5.11
N LEU A 164 -12.32 -1.08 -4.50
CA LEU A 164 -12.44 -2.52 -4.60
C LEU A 164 -12.54 -3.08 -3.18
N ASP A 165 -13.76 -3.44 -2.79
CA ASP A 165 -14.05 -4.07 -1.51
C ASP A 165 -14.16 -5.59 -1.70
N ILE A 166 -13.51 -6.33 -0.82
CA ILE A 166 -13.47 -7.80 -0.84
C ILE A 166 -14.01 -8.30 0.51
N ASP A 167 -15.24 -8.81 0.51
CA ASP A 167 -15.88 -9.51 1.62
C ASP A 167 -15.63 -11.02 1.50
N LEU A 168 -14.77 -11.52 2.36
CA LEU A 168 -14.41 -12.93 2.47
C LEU A 168 -15.56 -13.76 3.06
N SER A 169 -16.47 -13.16 3.84
CA SER A 169 -17.52 -13.91 4.55
C SER A 169 -18.56 -14.53 3.60
N GLU A 170 -18.66 -14.03 2.38
CA GLU A 170 -19.60 -14.51 1.35
C GLU A 170 -19.29 -15.93 0.87
N ASN A 171 -18.01 -16.25 0.63
CA ASN A 171 -17.62 -17.58 0.15
C ASN A 171 -16.21 -18.06 0.55
N ARG A 172 -15.58 -17.41 1.54
CA ARG A 172 -14.28 -17.77 2.10
C ARG A 172 -14.33 -17.74 3.63
N VAL A 173 -13.20 -18.08 4.24
CA VAL A 173 -13.01 -18.01 5.70
C VAL A 173 -12.36 -16.67 6.01
N THR A 174 -12.72 -16.10 7.16
CA THR A 174 -12.06 -14.92 7.72
C THR A 174 -10.58 -15.18 7.99
N ILE A 175 -9.78 -14.11 8.02
CA ILE A 175 -8.35 -14.18 8.33
C ILE A 175 -8.20 -14.08 9.85
N ASP A 176 -8.07 -15.22 10.52
CA ASP A 176 -7.85 -15.31 11.96
C ASP A 176 -6.57 -14.55 12.40
N PRO A 177 -6.48 -14.07 13.66
CA PRO A 177 -5.28 -13.51 14.26
C PRO A 177 -4.03 -14.36 14.00
N ASN A 178 -2.95 -13.69 13.58
CA ASN A 178 -1.66 -14.32 13.26
C ASN A 178 -1.67 -15.29 12.07
N SER A 179 -2.77 -15.38 11.33
CA SER A 179 -2.87 -16.18 10.11
C SER A 179 -2.52 -15.36 8.86
N LYS A 180 -2.46 -16.06 7.72
CA LYS A 180 -2.16 -15.48 6.41
C LYS A 180 -3.21 -15.90 5.39
N TYR A 181 -3.46 -15.04 4.42
CA TYR A 181 -4.37 -15.31 3.31
C TYR A 181 -3.74 -14.89 1.99
N ARG A 182 -3.81 -15.77 0.99
CA ARG A 182 -3.24 -15.53 -0.34
C ARG A 182 -4.37 -15.45 -1.36
N PHE A 183 -4.36 -14.40 -2.18
CA PHE A 183 -5.32 -14.21 -3.26
C PHE A 183 -4.72 -13.36 -4.38
N ASN A 184 -5.44 -13.26 -5.48
CA ASN A 184 -5.02 -12.54 -6.67
C ASN A 184 -6.06 -11.48 -7.04
N ILE A 185 -5.59 -10.35 -7.55
CA ILE A 185 -6.38 -9.34 -8.24
C ILE A 185 -5.87 -9.27 -9.68
N GLU A 186 -6.76 -9.49 -10.65
CA GLU A 186 -6.46 -9.40 -12.09
C GLU A 186 -7.36 -8.35 -12.74
N TYR A 187 -6.81 -7.49 -13.60
CA TYR A 187 -7.58 -6.54 -14.40
C TYR A 187 -6.82 -6.05 -15.63
N PHE A 188 -7.54 -5.38 -16.53
CA PHE A 188 -6.99 -4.80 -17.76
C PHE A 188 -7.04 -3.28 -17.74
N LEU A 189 -5.94 -2.64 -18.15
CA LEU A 189 -5.84 -1.19 -18.31
C LEU A 189 -5.97 -0.79 -19.78
N PRO A 190 -6.62 0.35 -20.10
CA PRO A 190 -6.73 0.83 -21.48
C PRO A 190 -5.38 1.30 -22.01
N PHE A 191 -4.82 0.55 -22.96
CA PHE A 191 -3.50 0.79 -23.55
C PHE A 191 -3.29 2.22 -24.05
N GLU A 192 -4.31 2.80 -24.68
CA GLU A 192 -4.32 4.15 -25.24
C GLU A 192 -4.06 5.26 -24.21
N LYS A 193 -4.23 5.00 -22.91
CA LYS A 193 -3.93 5.97 -21.85
C LYS A 193 -2.46 5.98 -21.44
N TYR A 194 -1.76 4.87 -21.60
CA TYR A 194 -0.42 4.68 -21.05
C TYR A 194 0.66 4.72 -22.12
N ILE A 195 0.29 4.58 -23.40
CA ILE A 195 1.25 4.51 -24.50
C ILE A 195 1.28 5.75 -25.38
N SER A 196 2.47 6.04 -25.89
CA SER A 196 2.72 6.97 -26.98
C SER A 196 3.43 6.22 -28.11
N LEU A 197 2.84 6.27 -29.31
CA LEU A 197 3.31 5.54 -30.48
C LEU A 197 4.12 6.45 -31.42
N ASN A 198 5.32 6.01 -31.76
CA ASN A 198 6.12 6.47 -32.89
C ASN A 198 6.37 5.26 -33.81
N TRP A 199 6.56 5.46 -35.12
CA TRP A 199 6.45 4.42 -36.16
C TRP A 199 7.15 3.07 -35.90
N LEU A 200 8.23 3.04 -35.11
CA LEU A 200 8.91 1.81 -34.67
C LEU A 200 9.23 1.79 -33.17
N GLN A 201 8.87 2.86 -32.45
CA GLN A 201 9.22 3.03 -31.05
C GLN A 201 7.96 3.31 -30.25
N GLU A 202 7.77 2.54 -29.21
CA GLU A 202 6.67 2.72 -28.29
C GLU A 202 7.21 3.23 -26.96
N SER A 203 6.52 4.20 -26.37
CA SER A 203 6.84 4.66 -25.02
C SER A 203 5.66 4.49 -24.11
N VAL A 204 5.88 3.82 -22.98
CA VAL A 204 4.88 3.63 -21.94
C VAL A 204 5.27 4.45 -20.72
N LYS A 205 4.28 5.09 -20.11
CA LYS A 205 4.40 5.76 -18.82
C LYS A 205 3.31 5.25 -17.88
N ILE A 206 3.71 4.59 -16.79
CA ILE A 206 2.79 3.92 -15.88
C ILE A 206 3.26 4.06 -14.42
N ASN A 207 2.32 4.20 -13.49
CA ASN A 207 2.61 4.01 -12.07
C ASN A 207 2.65 2.49 -11.80
N VAL A 208 3.80 1.96 -11.43
CA VAL A 208 3.96 0.51 -11.19
C VAL A 208 3.34 0.07 -9.86
N PHE A 209 3.04 1.03 -8.98
CA PHE A 209 2.13 0.83 -7.84
C PHE A 209 0.69 1.05 -8.29
N THR A 210 0.14 0.11 -9.06
CA THR A 210 -1.15 0.28 -9.76
C THR A 210 -2.36 0.25 -8.84
N ALA A 211 -2.42 -0.73 -7.94
CA ALA A 211 -3.40 -0.77 -6.86
C ALA A 211 -2.78 -0.21 -5.58
N LYS A 212 -3.60 0.50 -4.80
CA LYS A 212 -3.27 0.98 -3.46
C LYS A 212 -4.08 0.23 -2.42
N SER A 213 -3.59 0.24 -1.20
CA SER A 213 -4.24 -0.30 -0.02
C SER A 213 -3.85 0.53 1.18
N ASP A 214 -4.62 0.48 2.26
CA ASP A 214 -4.27 1.15 3.53
C ASP A 214 -3.18 0.43 4.33
N TYR A 215 -2.73 -0.72 3.84
CA TYR A 215 -1.77 -1.59 4.52
C TYR A 215 -0.33 -1.23 4.16
N LEU A 216 0.57 -1.33 5.14
CA LEU A 216 2.01 -1.34 4.87
C LEU A 216 2.36 -2.61 4.10
N GLY A 217 3.01 -2.41 2.95
CA GLY A 217 3.54 -3.48 2.12
C GLY A 217 4.96 -3.87 2.47
N LYS A 218 5.24 -5.17 2.46
CA LYS A 218 6.57 -5.76 2.61
C LYS A 218 6.88 -6.69 1.45
N ASP A 219 8.15 -6.75 1.09
CA ASP A 219 8.67 -7.68 0.09
C ASP A 219 7.84 -7.61 -1.21
N HIS A 220 7.86 -6.44 -1.84
CA HIS A 220 7.17 -6.17 -3.11
C HIS A 220 8.10 -6.49 -4.28
N GLU A 221 7.66 -7.36 -5.17
CA GLU A 221 8.30 -7.64 -6.46
C GLU A 221 7.37 -7.20 -7.59
N ILE A 222 7.85 -6.35 -8.48
CA ILE A 222 7.11 -5.88 -9.64
C ILE A 222 7.85 -6.26 -10.92
N LYS A 223 7.16 -6.98 -11.80
CA LYS A 223 7.63 -7.39 -13.12
C LYS A 223 6.88 -6.61 -14.19
N LEU A 224 7.58 -5.73 -14.91
CA LEU A 224 7.08 -5.18 -16.17
C LEU A 224 7.49 -6.11 -17.31
N ILE A 225 6.52 -6.77 -17.92
CA ILE A 225 6.74 -7.77 -18.97
C ILE A 225 6.35 -7.13 -20.31
N ILE A 226 7.35 -6.78 -21.12
CA ILE A 226 7.18 -6.08 -22.39
C ILE A 226 7.26 -7.10 -23.53
N GLU A 227 6.11 -7.56 -24.01
CA GLU A 227 6.00 -8.57 -25.08
C GLU A 227 6.33 -7.98 -26.45
N GLY A 228 6.88 -8.80 -27.36
CA GLY A 228 7.23 -8.40 -28.73
C GLY A 228 8.33 -7.34 -28.82
N SER A 229 9.02 -7.05 -27.71
CA SER A 229 10.09 -6.07 -27.66
C SER A 229 11.41 -6.65 -28.16
N PHE A 230 12.07 -5.89 -29.03
CA PHE A 230 13.40 -6.21 -29.56
C PHE A 230 14.51 -5.59 -28.70
N SER A 231 14.33 -4.34 -28.31
CA SER A 231 15.28 -3.58 -27.52
C SER A 231 14.58 -2.59 -26.59
N LEU A 232 15.19 -2.37 -25.43
CA LEU A 232 14.86 -1.28 -24.52
C LEU A 232 15.77 -0.09 -24.86
N ASP A 233 15.15 1.01 -25.32
CA ASP A 233 15.87 2.19 -25.80
C ASP A 233 16.08 3.22 -24.67
N TYR A 234 15.13 3.32 -23.74
CA TYR A 234 15.17 4.26 -22.63
C TYR A 234 14.38 3.73 -21.42
N ILE A 235 14.84 4.09 -20.22
CA ILE A 235 14.09 3.93 -18.98
C ILE A 235 14.37 5.10 -18.03
N SER A 236 13.33 5.64 -17.39
CA SER A 236 13.43 6.80 -16.50
C SER A 236 14.09 6.47 -15.17
N GLU A 237 13.90 5.24 -14.68
CA GLU A 237 14.48 4.74 -13.45
C GLU A 237 14.97 3.30 -13.68
N PRO A 238 16.25 3.01 -13.41
CA PRO A 238 16.80 1.68 -13.67
C PRO A 238 16.09 0.61 -12.81
N PRO A 239 15.81 -0.57 -13.36
CA PRO A 239 15.29 -1.69 -12.60
C PRO A 239 16.41 -2.37 -11.81
N ASP A 240 16.04 -3.17 -10.81
CA ASP A 240 16.98 -3.99 -10.03
C ASP A 240 17.55 -5.12 -10.88
N ALA A 241 16.74 -5.67 -11.79
CA ALA A 241 17.18 -6.63 -12.79
C ALA A 241 16.45 -6.47 -14.14
N ILE A 242 17.12 -6.91 -15.21
CA ILE A 242 16.54 -7.03 -16.55
C ILE A 242 16.72 -8.47 -17.02
N GLU A 243 15.64 -9.13 -17.39
CA GLU A 243 15.66 -10.46 -17.98
C GLU A 243 15.21 -10.41 -19.44
N TYR A 244 15.85 -11.23 -20.27
CA TYR A 244 15.51 -11.40 -21.67
C TYR A 244 14.98 -12.81 -21.87
N ILE A 245 13.70 -12.92 -22.18
CA ILE A 245 13.06 -14.18 -22.54
C ILE A 245 12.69 -14.16 -24.02
N GLU A 246 12.35 -15.31 -24.59
CA GLU A 246 11.94 -15.40 -25.99
C GLU A 246 10.74 -14.48 -26.23
N ASN A 247 10.92 -13.46 -27.07
CA ASN A 247 9.95 -12.41 -27.39
C ASN A 247 9.48 -11.51 -26.23
N ALA A 248 10.22 -11.37 -25.12
CA ALA A 248 9.93 -10.31 -24.16
C ALA A 248 11.15 -9.83 -23.37
N ILE A 249 11.06 -8.58 -22.89
CA ILE A 249 11.98 -8.00 -21.91
C ILE A 249 11.21 -7.86 -20.60
N ILE A 250 11.79 -8.36 -19.52
CA ILE A 250 11.23 -8.24 -18.16
C ILE A 250 12.08 -7.26 -17.37
N LEU A 251 11.43 -6.23 -16.81
CA LEU A 251 12.05 -5.27 -15.89
C LEU A 251 11.57 -5.58 -14.48
N ILE A 252 12.49 -5.85 -13.57
CA ILE A 252 12.18 -6.26 -12.19
C ILE A 252 12.49 -5.12 -11.25
N TYR A 253 11.52 -4.74 -10.42
CA TYR A 253 11.66 -3.78 -9.35
C TYR A 253 11.32 -4.43 -8.02
N GLU A 254 12.22 -4.32 -7.05
CA GLU A 254 12.06 -4.86 -5.71
C GLU A 254 11.95 -3.72 -4.69
N SER A 255 11.16 -3.91 -3.64
CA SER A 255 11.04 -2.95 -2.54
C SER A 255 10.76 -3.69 -1.23
N GLU A 256 11.60 -3.45 -0.23
CA GLU A 256 11.45 -4.10 1.10
C GLU A 256 10.22 -3.59 1.83
N TYR A 257 9.92 -2.29 1.73
CA TYR A 257 8.75 -1.65 2.31
C TYR A 257 8.12 -0.68 1.31
N VAL A 258 6.79 -0.70 1.21
CA VAL A 258 6.02 0.24 0.41
C VAL A 258 4.89 0.81 1.24
N SER A 259 4.87 2.13 1.43
CA SER A 259 3.77 2.84 2.08
C SER A 259 2.56 3.00 1.16
N PRO A 260 1.32 3.02 1.69
CA PRO A 260 0.11 3.40 0.95
C PRO A 260 0.20 4.74 0.19
N LEU A 261 1.06 5.65 0.65
CA LEU A 261 1.21 6.99 0.10
C LEU A 261 2.25 7.07 -1.04
N GLU A 262 2.94 5.97 -1.34
CA GLU A 262 3.98 5.94 -2.35
C GLU A 262 3.41 5.84 -3.77
N SER A 263 4.14 6.41 -4.72
CA SER A 263 3.89 6.23 -6.15
C SER A 263 5.22 6.07 -6.87
N LYS A 264 5.26 5.20 -7.87
CA LYS A 264 6.47 4.91 -8.64
C LYS A 264 6.14 4.96 -10.13
N ILE A 265 6.30 6.15 -10.71
CA ILE A 265 6.01 6.38 -12.13
C ILE A 265 7.25 6.05 -12.95
N ILE A 266 7.15 4.98 -13.74
CA ILE A 266 8.19 4.55 -14.67
C ILE A 266 7.78 4.95 -16.08
N GLN A 267 8.71 5.53 -16.82
CA GLN A 267 8.61 5.72 -18.26
C GLN A 267 9.71 4.93 -18.95
N PHE A 268 9.34 4.16 -19.96
CA PHE A 268 10.30 3.46 -20.80
C PHE A 268 9.92 3.56 -22.27
N THR A 269 10.91 3.31 -23.13
CA THR A 269 10.76 3.29 -24.57
C THR A 269 11.40 2.03 -25.12
N PHE A 270 10.71 1.34 -26.01
CA PHE A 270 11.19 0.11 -26.61
C PHE A 270 10.88 0.08 -28.10
N THR A 271 11.67 -0.71 -28.83
CA THR A 271 11.46 -0.98 -30.26
C THR A 271 10.77 -2.33 -30.41
N ILE A 272 9.71 -2.39 -31.22
CA ILE A 272 9.00 -3.63 -31.54
C ILE A 272 9.68 -4.37 -32.69
N ASN A 273 9.76 -5.70 -32.61
CA ASN A 273 10.06 -6.51 -33.79
C ASN A 273 8.77 -6.91 -34.52
N ILE A 274 8.38 -6.14 -35.55
CA ILE A 274 7.15 -6.39 -36.32
C ILE A 274 7.16 -7.77 -37.00
N PHE A 275 8.34 -8.34 -37.27
CA PHE A 275 8.45 -9.66 -37.89
C PHE A 275 8.17 -10.82 -36.92
N ASP A 276 8.32 -10.59 -35.61
CA ASP A 276 8.04 -11.60 -34.58
C ASP A 276 6.57 -11.53 -34.09
N LEU A 277 5.78 -10.58 -34.60
CA LEU A 277 4.35 -10.43 -34.31
C LEU A 277 3.43 -11.21 -35.26
N VAL A 278 3.97 -11.92 -36.26
CA VAL A 278 3.23 -12.63 -37.32
C VAL A 278 3.29 -14.14 -37.16
#